data_AF-A0A7V5P339-F1
#
_entry.id   AF-A0A7V5P339-F1
#
_cell.length_a   1.000
_cell.length_b   1.000
_cell.length_c   1.000
_cell.angle_alpha   90.00
_cell.angle_beta   90.00
_cell.angle_gamma   90.00
#
_symmetry.space_group_name_H-M   'P 1'
#
loop_
_entity.id
_entity.type
_entity.pdbx_description
1 polymer ?
#
loop_
_entity_poly.entity_id
_entity_poly.type
_entity_poly.pdbx_seq_one_letter_code
_entity_poly.pdbx_strand_id
1 'polypeptide(L)'
;MIDLDYTFFIQLGLFIILAISLKFILFDPYIRNLKKRDEVITGYMKEAEEIKQKVDELSKRFDETVRMAREDARKEYEDIKNEANAERERILSEARQKMAEMIEKGREELEREKENILKDASRHIDEISNQITERILKSTKGN
;
A
#
# COMPACT_ATOMS: atom_id res chain seq x y z
N MET A 1 -92.25 40.34 12.79
CA MET A 1 -91.10 41.06 12.21
C MET A 1 -89.95 40.86 13.18
N ILE A 2 -88.72 40.66 12.70
CA ILE A 2 -87.56 40.72 13.61
C ILE A 2 -87.43 42.20 13.96
N ASP A 3 -87.97 42.59 15.10
CA ASP A 3 -87.77 43.95 15.60
C ASP A 3 -86.30 44.03 16.01
N LEU A 4 -85.53 44.80 15.23
CA LEU A 4 -84.14 45.11 15.55
C LEU A 4 -84.12 46.04 16.76
N ASP A 5 -84.22 45.43 17.94
CA ASP A 5 -84.14 46.14 19.21
C ASP A 5 -82.68 46.40 19.61
N TYR A 6 -82.50 47.38 20.50
CA TYR A 6 -81.19 47.74 21.08
C TYR A 6 -80.45 46.53 21.69
N THR A 7 -81.19 45.54 22.21
CA THR A 7 -80.67 44.27 22.73
C THR A 7 -79.93 43.45 21.66
N PHE A 8 -80.38 43.48 20.41
CA PHE A 8 -79.71 42.78 19.30
C PHE A 8 -78.31 43.35 19.06
N PHE A 9 -78.17 44.68 19.09
CA PHE A 9 -76.88 45.35 18.92
C PHE A 9 -75.93 45.10 20.09
N ILE A 10 -76.44 45.05 21.33
CA ILE A 10 -75.65 44.66 22.50
C ILE A 10 -75.16 43.21 22.37
N GLN A 11 -76.05 42.28 22.00
CA GLN A 11 -75.72 40.87 21.83
C GLN A 11 -74.70 40.66 20.70
N LEU A 12 -74.80 41.42 19.61
CA LEU A 12 -73.83 41.42 18.52
C LEU A 12 -72.46 41.92 18.99
N GLY A 13 -72.42 42.99 19.77
CA GLY A 13 -71.19 43.51 20.38
C GLY A 13 -70.51 42.49 21.28
N LEU A 14 -71.28 41.83 22.17
CA LEU A 14 -70.78 40.76 23.04
C LEU A 14 -70.27 39.56 22.24
N PHE A 15 -70.97 39.16 21.18
CA PHE A 15 -70.53 38.09 20.29
C PHE A 15 -69.21 38.41 19.60
N ILE A 16 -69.05 39.65 19.09
CA ILE A 16 -67.80 40.09 18.46
C ILE A 16 -66.66 40.11 19.47
N ILE A 17 -66.89 40.65 20.67
CA ILE A 17 -65.87 40.66 21.74
C ILE A 17 -65.47 39.24 22.13
N LEU A 18 -66.43 38.33 22.27
CA LEU A 18 -66.17 36.92 22.57
C LEU A 18 -65.39 36.25 21.42
N ALA A 19 -65.77 36.48 20.16
CA ALA A 19 -65.10 35.91 19.00
C ALA A 19 -63.64 36.37 18.89
N ILE A 20 -63.36 37.66 19.13
CA ILE A 20 -62.01 38.21 19.15
C ILE A 20 -61.20 37.63 20.31
N SER A 21 -61.80 37.57 21.51
CA SER A 21 -61.15 37.00 22.69
C SER A 21 -60.79 35.54 22.48
N LEU A 22 -61.70 34.75 21.91
CA LEU A 22 -61.50 33.33 21.63
C LEU A 22 -60.45 33.10 20.53
N LYS A 23 -60.42 33.97 19.51
CA LYS A 23 -59.39 33.94 18.46
C LYS A 23 -57.99 34.07 19.07
N PHE A 24 -57.77 35.10 19.90
CA PHE A 24 -56.46 35.39 20.49
C PHE A 24 -56.06 34.39 21.58
N ILE A 25 -57.01 33.98 22.44
CA ILE A 25 -56.70 33.13 23.62
C ILE A 25 -56.61 31.65 23.24
N LEU A 26 -57.40 31.18 22.27
CA LEU A 26 -57.54 29.74 22.00
C LEU A 26 -57.10 29.34 20.59
N PHE A 27 -57.68 29.93 19.55
CA PHE A 27 -57.45 29.45 18.18
C PHE A 27 -56.03 29.71 17.69
N ASP A 28 -55.53 30.93 17.84
CA ASP A 28 -54.18 31.31 17.40
C ASP A 28 -53.08 30.49 18.11
N PRO A 29 -53.07 30.31 19.45
CA PRO A 29 -52.08 29.46 20.10
C PRO A 29 -52.25 27.97 19.76
N TYR A 30 -53.48 27.48 19.58
CA TYR A 30 -53.71 26.08 19.18
C TYR A 30 -53.13 25.78 17.78
N ILE A 31 -53.43 26.63 16.79
CA ILE A 31 -52.90 26.48 15.42
C ILE A 31 -51.37 26.63 15.43
N ARG A 32 -50.83 27.55 16.24
CA ARG A 32 -49.37 27.70 16.37
C ARG A 32 -48.70 26.44 16.90
N ASN A 33 -49.30 25.76 17.88
CA ASN A 33 -48.77 24.50 18.40
C ASN A 33 -48.85 23.36 17.36
N LEU A 34 -49.93 23.31 16.58
CA LEU A 34 -50.04 22.35 15.46
C LEU A 34 -48.93 22.57 14.42
N LYS A 35 -48.71 23.82 13.99
CA LYS A 35 -47.63 24.16 13.05
C LYS A 35 -46.25 23.81 13.61
N LYS A 36 -45.98 24.15 14.88
CA LYS A 36 -44.71 23.78 15.54
C LYS A 36 -44.49 22.27 15.53
N ARG A 37 -45.53 21.47 15.79
CA ARG A 37 -45.41 20.00 15.76
C ARG A 37 -45.11 19.51 14.36
N ASP A 38 -45.81 20.04 13.36
CA ASP A 38 -45.60 19.68 11.95
C ASP A 38 -44.19 20.04 11.45
N GLU A 39 -43.71 21.24 11.79
CA GLU A 39 -42.34 21.70 11.50
C GLU A 39 -41.29 20.81 12.15
N VAL A 40 -41.48 20.45 13.43
CA VAL A 40 -40.56 19.58 14.17
C VAL A 40 -40.52 18.17 13.57
N ILE A 41 -41.67 17.58 13.26
CA ILE A 41 -41.75 16.24 12.67
C ILE A 41 -41.11 16.23 11.28
N THR A 42 -41.45 17.20 10.44
CA THR A 42 -40.88 17.34 9.09
C THR A 42 -39.36 17.59 9.17
N GLY A 43 -38.91 18.39 10.14
CA GLY A 43 -37.51 18.62 10.44
C GLY A 43 -36.77 17.33 10.78
N TYR A 44 -37.30 16.52 11.70
CA TYR A 44 -36.71 15.23 12.06
C TYR A 44 -36.69 14.24 10.89
N MET A 45 -37.73 14.19 10.07
CA MET A 45 -37.75 13.33 8.88
C MET A 45 -36.67 13.74 7.88
N LYS A 46 -36.50 15.05 7.66
CA LYS A 46 -35.45 15.57 6.77
C LYS A 46 -34.06 15.29 7.32
N GLU A 47 -33.84 15.50 8.62
CA GLU A 47 -32.56 15.20 9.27
C GLU A 47 -32.23 13.70 9.19
N ALA A 48 -33.21 12.83 9.43
CA ALA A 48 -33.02 11.38 9.30
C ALA A 48 -32.64 10.98 7.87
N GLU A 49 -33.27 11.57 6.85
CA GLU A 49 -32.94 11.32 5.44
C GLU A 49 -31.53 11.83 5.10
N GLU A 50 -31.15 13.02 5.57
CA GLU A 50 -29.79 13.56 5.40
C GLU A 50 -28.72 12.68 6.08
N ILE A 51 -28.99 12.19 7.29
CA ILE A 51 -28.09 11.27 8.00
C ILE A 51 -27.95 9.98 7.21
N LYS A 52 -29.05 9.41 6.73
CA LYS A 52 -29.03 8.18 5.92
C LYS A 52 -28.20 8.36 4.65
N GLN A 53 -28.40 9.46 3.92
CA GLN A 53 -27.61 9.78 2.73
C GLN A 53 -26.11 9.91 3.04
N LYS A 54 -25.75 10.58 4.14
CA LYS A 54 -24.35 10.70 4.59
C LYS A 54 -23.74 9.35 4.95
N VAL A 55 -24.50 8.47 5.61
CA VAL A 55 -24.05 7.11 5.96
C VAL A 55 -23.81 6.29 4.70
N ASP A 56 -24.74 6.34 3.73
CA ASP A 56 -24.58 5.63 2.46
C ASP A 56 -23.37 6.15 1.67
N GLU A 57 -23.16 7.47 1.62
CA GLU A 57 -22.01 8.08 0.97
C GLU A 57 -20.70 7.68 1.67
N LEU A 58 -20.66 7.74 3.00
CA LEU A 58 -19.49 7.38 3.79
C LEU A 58 -19.15 5.89 3.61
N SER A 59 -20.17 5.03 3.55
CA SER A 59 -20.00 3.59 3.34
C SER A 59 -19.41 3.30 1.96
N LYS A 60 -19.92 3.96 0.91
CA LYS A 60 -19.36 3.85 -0.45
C LYS A 60 -17.91 4.33 -0.51
N ARG A 61 -17.59 5.47 0.10
CA ARG A 61 -16.22 6.00 0.15
C ARG A 61 -15.28 5.07 0.91
N PHE A 62 -15.75 4.48 2.01
CA PHE A 62 -14.99 3.51 2.79
C PHE A 62 -14.67 2.27 1.97
N ASP A 63 -15.67 1.67 1.32
CA ASP A 63 -15.49 0.50 0.45
C ASP A 63 -14.53 0.79 -0.70
N GLU A 64 -14.65 1.95 -1.33
CA GLU A 64 -13.75 2.39 -2.39
C GLU A 64 -12.30 2.57 -1.88
N THR A 65 -12.13 3.23 -0.73
CA THR A 65 -10.80 3.42 -0.11
C THR A 65 -10.15 2.10 0.24
N VAL A 66 -10.90 1.16 0.82
CA VAL A 66 -10.41 -0.18 1.16
C VAL A 66 -10.03 -0.96 -0.11
N ARG A 67 -10.83 -0.86 -1.17
CA ARG A 67 -10.52 -1.49 -2.47
C ARG A 67 -9.22 -0.92 -3.05
N MET A 68 -9.08 0.41 -3.11
CA MET A 68 -7.87 1.06 -3.60
C MET A 68 -6.64 0.66 -2.80
N ALA A 69 -6.72 0.70 -1.47
CA ALA A 69 -5.61 0.30 -0.60
C ALA A 69 -5.17 -1.16 -0.84
N ARG A 70 -6.12 -2.07 -1.10
CA ARG A 70 -5.81 -3.47 -1.45
C ARG A 70 -5.15 -3.60 -2.82
N GLU A 71 -5.60 -2.83 -3.80
CA GLU A 71 -5.00 -2.83 -5.14
C GLU A 71 -3.57 -2.27 -5.10
N ASP A 72 -3.35 -1.19 -4.38
CA ASP A 72 -2.04 -0.57 -4.22
C ASP A 72 -1.07 -1.49 -3.48
N ALA A 73 -1.51 -2.09 -2.36
CA ALA A 73 -0.70 -3.07 -1.62
C ALA A 73 -0.36 -4.30 -2.49
N ARG A 74 -1.28 -4.74 -3.35
CA ARG A 74 -1.01 -5.86 -4.27
C ARG A 74 0.01 -5.47 -5.34
N LYS A 75 -0.07 -4.25 -5.90
CA LYS A 75 0.90 -3.76 -6.87
C LYS A 75 2.29 -3.65 -6.24
N GLU A 76 2.39 -3.01 -5.08
CA GLU A 76 3.63 -2.86 -4.35
C GLU A 76 4.26 -4.22 -4.02
N TYR A 77 3.45 -5.20 -3.60
CA TYR A 77 3.93 -6.56 -3.34
C TYR A 77 4.48 -7.25 -4.60
N GLU A 78 3.78 -7.15 -5.75
CA GLU A 78 4.26 -7.71 -7.00
C GLU A 78 5.53 -7.01 -7.49
N ASP A 79 5.64 -5.69 -7.31
CA ASP A 79 6.84 -4.91 -7.66
C ASP A 79 8.04 -5.34 -6.83
N ILE A 80 7.89 -5.43 -5.50
CA ILE A 80 8.93 -5.93 -4.58
C ILE A 80 9.35 -7.34 -4.96
N LYS A 81 8.39 -8.21 -5.28
CA LYS A 81 8.67 -9.60 -5.67
C LYS A 81 9.44 -9.67 -6.99
N ASN A 82 9.08 -8.84 -7.97
CA ASN A 82 9.77 -8.78 -9.25
C ASN A 82 11.19 -8.23 -9.09
N GLU A 83 11.37 -7.18 -8.29
CA GLU A 83 12.69 -6.63 -7.96
C GLU A 83 13.56 -7.66 -7.24
N ALA A 84 13.01 -8.37 -6.25
CA ALA A 84 13.72 -9.43 -5.54
C ALA A 84 14.13 -10.59 -6.46
N ASN A 85 13.29 -10.95 -7.42
CA ASN A 85 13.61 -11.99 -8.40
C ASN A 85 14.71 -11.53 -9.36
N ALA A 86 14.64 -10.29 -9.87
CA ALA A 86 15.65 -9.71 -10.73
C ALA A 86 17.02 -9.61 -10.02
N GLU A 87 17.01 -9.16 -8.76
CA GLU A 87 18.22 -9.07 -7.95
C GLU A 87 18.81 -10.45 -7.66
N ARG A 88 17.97 -11.44 -7.35
CA ARG A 88 18.40 -12.83 -7.19
C ARG A 88 19.07 -13.35 -8.46
N GLU A 89 18.47 -13.10 -9.63
CA GLU A 89 19.05 -13.52 -10.90
C GLU A 89 20.38 -12.83 -11.18
N ARG A 90 20.49 -11.53 -10.89
CA ARG A 90 21.74 -10.77 -10.99
C ARG A 90 22.84 -11.36 -10.11
N ILE A 91 22.56 -11.60 -8.83
CA ILE A 91 23.52 -12.19 -7.89
C ILE A 91 23.97 -13.58 -8.37
N LEU A 92 23.04 -14.43 -8.82
CA LEU A 92 23.37 -15.76 -9.32
C LEU A 92 24.22 -15.70 -10.60
N SER A 93 23.93 -14.76 -11.50
CA SER A 93 24.70 -14.54 -12.72
C SER A 93 26.13 -14.09 -12.40
N GLU A 94 26.28 -13.10 -11.53
CA GLU A 94 27.58 -12.61 -11.08
C GLU A 94 28.40 -13.70 -10.36
N ALA A 95 27.76 -14.51 -9.52
CA ALA A 95 28.42 -15.63 -8.86
C ALA A 95 28.92 -16.66 -9.88
N ARG A 96 28.11 -16.99 -10.89
CA ARG A 96 28.50 -17.90 -11.97
C ARG A 96 29.68 -17.35 -12.78
N GLN A 97 29.65 -16.06 -13.12
CA GLN A 97 30.73 -15.41 -13.85
C GLN A 97 32.03 -15.43 -13.02
N LYS A 98 31.97 -15.05 -11.74
CA LYS A 98 33.14 -15.09 -10.85
C LYS A 98 33.70 -16.50 -10.69
N MET A 99 32.85 -17.52 -10.58
CA MET A 99 33.29 -18.92 -10.54
C MET A 99 33.98 -19.33 -11.85
N ALA A 100 33.43 -18.96 -13.01
CA ALA A 100 34.05 -19.25 -14.31
C ALA A 100 35.43 -18.58 -14.44
N GLU A 101 35.54 -17.30 -14.06
CA GLU A 101 36.82 -16.58 -14.05
C GLU A 101 37.84 -17.20 -13.08
N MET A 102 37.39 -17.67 -11.92
CA MET A 102 38.26 -18.34 -10.93
C MET A 102 38.77 -19.68 -11.45
N ILE A 103 37.91 -20.47 -12.12
CA ILE A 103 38.31 -21.74 -12.73
C ILE A 103 39.33 -21.50 -13.84
N GLU A 104 39.11 -20.49 -14.68
CA GLU A 104 40.03 -20.19 -15.78
C GLU A 104 41.39 -19.73 -15.27
N LYS A 105 41.43 -18.80 -14.30
CA LYS A 105 42.67 -18.39 -13.64
C LYS A 105 43.40 -19.57 -12.99
N GLY A 106 42.67 -20.44 -12.30
CA GLY A 106 43.26 -21.64 -11.69
C GLY A 106 43.86 -22.60 -12.73
N ARG A 107 43.25 -22.73 -13.91
CA ARG A 107 43.81 -23.52 -15.02
C ARG A 107 45.08 -22.89 -15.59
N GLU A 108 45.09 -21.58 -15.79
CA GLU A 108 46.29 -20.87 -16.25
C GLU A 108 47.45 -21.01 -15.27
N GLU A 109 47.18 -20.87 -13.96
CA GLU A 109 48.18 -21.04 -12.92
C GLU A 109 48.73 -22.47 -12.88
N LEU A 110 47.86 -23.47 -13.00
CA LEU A 110 48.24 -24.89 -13.02
C LEU A 110 49.14 -25.22 -14.23
N GLU A 111 48.82 -24.68 -15.42
CA GLU A 111 49.66 -24.91 -16.60
C GLU A 111 51.02 -24.22 -16.48
N ARG A 112 51.09 -23.00 -15.92
CA ARG A 112 52.37 -22.33 -15.62
C ARG A 112 53.19 -23.12 -14.61
N GLU A 113 52.57 -23.64 -13.56
CA GLU A 113 53.25 -24.41 -12.53
C GLU A 113 53.81 -25.72 -13.10
N LYS A 114 53.03 -26.40 -13.95
CA LYS A 114 53.48 -27.58 -14.70
C LYS A 114 54.67 -27.27 -15.62
N GLU A 115 54.65 -26.17 -16.36
CA GLU A 115 55.81 -25.74 -17.18
C GLU A 115 57.06 -25.48 -16.31
N ASN A 116 56.90 -24.84 -15.15
CA ASN A 116 58.00 -24.56 -14.24
C ASN A 116 58.59 -25.86 -13.67
N ILE A 117 57.74 -26.79 -13.23
CA ILE A 117 58.17 -28.11 -12.74
C ILE A 117 58.94 -28.87 -13.83
N LEU A 118 58.46 -28.85 -15.08
CA LEU A 118 59.16 -29.50 -16.20
C LEU A 118 60.54 -28.89 -16.44
N LYS A 119 60.65 -27.55 -16.43
CA LYS A 119 61.95 -26.84 -16.56
C LYS A 119 62.90 -27.19 -15.43
N ASP A 120 62.42 -27.20 -14.20
CA ASP A 120 63.25 -27.52 -13.04
C ASP A 120 63.66 -29.01 -13.04
N ALA A 121 62.79 -29.92 -13.47
CA ALA A 121 63.12 -31.32 -13.66
C ALA A 121 64.22 -31.50 -14.72
N SER A 122 64.15 -30.81 -15.85
CA SER A 122 65.21 -30.83 -16.88
C SER A 122 66.55 -30.34 -16.32
N ARG A 123 66.59 -29.24 -15.55
CA ARG A 123 67.82 -28.76 -14.92
C ARG A 123 68.42 -29.78 -13.96
N HIS A 124 67.60 -30.42 -13.13
CA HIS A 124 68.07 -31.47 -12.22
C HIS A 124 68.63 -32.68 -12.98
N ILE A 125 68.01 -33.08 -14.10
CA ILE A 125 68.51 -34.17 -14.94
C ILE A 125 69.87 -33.81 -15.56
N ASP A 126 70.05 -32.57 -16.02
CA ASP A 126 71.32 -32.09 -16.58
C ASP A 126 72.42 -32.04 -15.51
N GLU A 127 72.12 -31.56 -14.30
CA GLU A 127 73.06 -31.57 -13.17
C GLU A 127 73.49 -32.99 -12.79
N ILE A 128 72.53 -33.92 -12.66
CA ILE A 128 72.82 -35.32 -12.34
C ILE A 128 73.67 -35.95 -13.45
N SER A 129 73.36 -35.68 -14.72
CA SER A 129 74.12 -36.20 -15.86
C SER A 129 75.57 -35.69 -15.84
N ASN A 130 75.79 -34.40 -15.58
CA ASN A 130 77.12 -33.82 -15.44
C ASN A 130 77.91 -34.42 -14.26
N GLN A 131 77.25 -34.64 -13.12
CA GLN A 131 77.88 -35.28 -11.95
C GLN A 131 78.28 -36.74 -12.25
N ILE A 132 77.44 -37.48 -12.98
CA ILE A 132 77.75 -38.85 -13.43
C ILE A 132 78.95 -38.82 -14.38
N THR A 133 78.95 -37.92 -15.38
CA THR A 133 80.07 -37.77 -16.32
C THR A 133 81.36 -37.41 -15.61
N GLU A 134 81.36 -36.48 -14.65
CA GLU A 134 82.55 -36.16 -13.83
C GLU A 134 83.06 -37.36 -13.03
N ARG A 135 82.15 -38.15 -12.42
CA ARG A 135 82.53 -39.35 -11.67
C ARG A 135 83.14 -40.42 -12.56
N ILE A 136 82.56 -40.67 -13.74
CA ILE A 136 83.09 -41.63 -14.71
C ILE A 136 84.44 -41.15 -15.25
N LEU A 137 84.57 -39.87 -15.62
CA LEU A 137 85.81 -39.32 -16.16
C LEU A 137 86.96 -39.36 -15.13
N LYS A 138 86.68 -39.10 -13.84
CA LYS A 138 87.63 -39.28 -12.74
C LYS A 138 88.00 -40.75 -12.54
N SER A 139 87.04 -41.67 -12.68
CA SER A 139 87.28 -43.11 -12.60
C SER A 139 88.14 -43.65 -13.75
N THR A 140 88.11 -43.02 -14.93
CA THR A 140 88.89 -43.46 -16.11
C THR A 140 90.28 -42.81 -16.19
N LYS A 141 90.51 -41.67 -15.52
CA LYS A 141 91.83 -41.05 -15.36
C LYS A 141 92.65 -41.58 -14.17
N GLY A 142 92.15 -42.61 -13.48
CA GLY A 142 92.75 -43.22 -12.29
C GLY A 142 93.36 -44.61 -12.51
N ASN A 143 93.93 -44.87 -13.69
CA ASN A 143 94.90 -45.96 -13.91
C ASN A 143 96.28 -45.35 -14.22
#